data_AF-A0A7W1LBQ0-F1
#
_entry.id   AF-A0A7W1LBQ0-F1
#
_cell.length_a   1.000
_cell.length_b   1.000
_cell.length_c   1.000
_cell.angle_alpha   90.00
_cell.angle_beta   90.00
_cell.angle_gamma   90.00
#
_symmetry.space_group_name_H-M   'P 1'
#
loop_
_entity.id
_entity.type
_entity.pdbx_description
1 polymer ?
#
loop_
_entity_poly.entity_id
_entity_poly.type
_entity_poly.pdbx_seq_one_letter_code
_entity_poly.pdbx_strand_id
1 'polypeptide(L)' 'PEAKVYLAAWAVEDVAQNAAARAIFGETAITGHSPVGLPNFFKIGDGMQLSATKRKEKDAKEATEIFN' A
#
# COMPACT_ATOMS: atom_id res chain seq x y z
N PRO A 1 -2.48 -6.84 19.19
CA PRO A 1 -3.50 -6.71 18.14
C PRO A 1 -3.18 -7.70 17.02
N GLU A 2 -4.18 -8.40 16.49
CA GLU A 2 -4.00 -9.26 15.32
C GLU A 2 -4.27 -8.44 14.05
N ALA A 3 -3.30 -8.35 13.16
CA ALA A 3 -3.43 -7.62 11.91
C ALA A 3 -3.63 -8.60 10.75
N LYS A 4 -4.66 -8.38 9.94
CA LYS A 4 -4.93 -9.19 8.73
C LYS A 4 -3.92 -8.92 7.62
N VAL A 5 -3.32 -7.74 7.61
CA VAL A 5 -2.38 -7.27 6.60
C VAL A 5 -1.27 -6.49 7.30
N TYR A 6 -0.04 -6.62 6.81
CA TYR A 6 1.10 -5.82 7.24
C TYR A 6 1.88 -5.34 6.01
N LEU A 7 2.59 -4.23 6.16
CA LEU A 7 3.49 -3.67 5.16
C LEU A 7 4.81 -3.34 5.84
N ALA A 8 5.92 -3.83 5.29
CA ALA A 8 7.25 -3.54 5.80
C ALA A 8 7.87 -2.39 5.00
N ALA A 9 8.09 -1.24 5.66
CA ALA A 9 8.77 -0.09 5.06
C ALA A 9 10.31 -0.20 5.12
N TRP A 10 10.84 -1.08 5.98
CA TRP A 10 12.27 -1.37 6.18
C TRP A 10 13.18 -0.19 6.58
N ALA A 11 12.60 0.99 6.75
CA ALA A 11 13.29 2.24 7.04
C ALA A 11 12.46 3.02 8.08
N VAL A 12 13.15 3.76 8.95
CA VAL A 12 12.52 4.54 10.03
C VAL A 12 12.34 6.01 9.64
N GLU A 13 12.96 6.43 8.55
CA GLU A 13 12.91 7.77 8.00
C GLU A 13 11.51 8.13 7.50
N ASP A 14 11.11 9.39 7.69
CA ASP A 14 9.77 9.89 7.35
C ASP A 14 9.39 9.64 5.88
N VAL A 15 10.37 9.69 4.97
CA VAL A 15 10.13 9.44 3.54
C VAL A 15 9.60 8.03 3.30
N ALA A 16 10.15 7.03 4.01
CA ALA A 16 9.72 5.64 3.88
C ALA A 16 8.32 5.43 4.49
N GLN A 17 8.06 6.02 5.64
CA GLN A 17 6.75 5.95 6.30
C GLN A 17 5.66 6.63 5.46
N ASN A 18 5.97 7.82 4.91
CA ASN A 18 5.07 8.53 4.00
C ASN A 18 4.80 7.73 2.72
N ALA A 19 5.81 7.10 2.14
CA ALA A 19 5.62 6.22 0.99
C ALA A 19 4.74 5.01 1.32
N ALA A 20 4.94 4.38 2.47
CA ALA A 20 4.11 3.28 2.96
C ALA A 20 2.65 3.72 3.15
N ALA A 21 2.41 4.90 3.75
CA ALA A 21 1.07 5.45 3.92
C ALA A 21 0.38 5.68 2.56
N ARG A 22 1.07 6.33 1.60
CA ARG A 22 0.57 6.54 0.24
C ARG A 22 0.20 5.24 -0.45
N ALA A 23 1.01 4.20 -0.28
CA ALA A 23 0.74 2.88 -0.86
C ALA A 23 -0.48 2.20 -0.22
N ILE A 24 -0.65 2.28 1.10
CA ILE A 24 -1.83 1.75 1.82
C ILE A 24 -3.12 2.42 1.34
N PHE A 25 -3.10 3.73 1.12
CA PHE A 25 -4.25 4.46 0.58
C PHE A 25 -4.42 4.31 -0.93
N GLY A 26 -3.51 3.58 -1.60
CA GLY A 26 -3.56 3.30 -3.02
C GLY A 26 -3.14 4.49 -3.90
N GLU A 27 -2.49 5.51 -3.35
CA GLU A 27 -1.95 6.63 -4.14
C GLU A 27 -0.76 6.20 -5.00
N THR A 28 0.00 5.21 -4.51
CA THR A 28 1.12 4.60 -5.22
C THR A 28 0.94 3.08 -5.29
N ALA A 29 1.54 2.46 -6.30
CA ALA A 29 1.55 1.00 -6.41
C ALA A 29 2.43 0.37 -5.32
N ILE A 30 2.08 -0.84 -4.88
CA ILE A 30 2.94 -1.72 -4.08
C ILE A 30 3.63 -2.67 -5.05
N THR A 31 4.95 -2.56 -5.14
CA THR A 31 5.77 -3.37 -6.06
C THR A 31 6.96 -4.07 -5.39
N GLY A 32 7.14 -3.84 -4.09
CA GLY A 32 8.29 -4.37 -3.34
C GLY A 32 8.23 -5.89 -3.17
N HIS A 33 9.41 -6.49 -3.08
CA HIS A 33 9.60 -7.90 -2.72
C HIS A 33 10.51 -7.94 -1.49
N SER A 34 10.24 -8.86 -0.57
CA SER A 34 11.01 -8.96 0.67
C SER A 34 12.44 -9.41 0.39
N PRO A 35 13.48 -8.70 0.88
CA PRO A 35 14.87 -9.13 0.70
C PRO A 35 15.27 -10.27 1.63
N VAL A 36 14.48 -10.53 2.68
CA VAL A 36 14.69 -11.59 3.67
C VAL A 36 13.44 -12.45 3.81
N GLY A 37 13.58 -13.64 4.38
CA GLY A 37 12.45 -14.50 4.75
C GLY A 37 12.13 -14.40 6.24
N LEU A 38 10.89 -14.68 6.61
CA LEU A 38 10.47 -14.83 8.00
C LEU A 38 9.85 -16.23 8.19
N PRO A 39 10.47 -17.11 8.99
CA PRO A 39 10.00 -18.49 9.15
C PRO A 39 8.52 -18.57 9.50
N ASN A 40 7.78 -19.41 8.80
CA ASN A 40 6.33 -19.61 8.91
C ASN A 40 5.43 -18.47 8.39
N PHE A 41 5.99 -17.37 7.87
CA PHE A 41 5.21 -16.25 7.33
C PHE A 41 5.42 -16.04 5.83
N PHE A 42 6.67 -15.85 5.40
CA PHE A 42 7.01 -15.58 4.00
C PHE A 42 8.47 -15.92 3.67
N LYS A 43 8.75 -16.14 2.39
CA LYS A 43 10.08 -16.44 1.84
C LYS A 43 10.75 -15.17 1.33
N ILE A 44 12.06 -15.26 1.10
CA ILE A 44 12.81 -14.25 0.35
C ILE A 44 12.15 -14.11 -1.03
N GLY A 45 11.95 -12.88 -1.48
CA GLY A 45 11.34 -12.56 -2.76
C GLY A 45 9.81 -12.54 -2.73
N ASP A 46 9.14 -12.88 -1.63
CA ASP A 46 7.68 -12.75 -1.55
C ASP A 46 7.27 -11.26 -1.45
N GLY A 47 6.18 -10.89 -2.12
CA GLY A 47 5.61 -9.55 -2.07
C GLY A 47 4.31 -9.44 -2.86
N MET A 48 3.24 -8.93 -2.24
CA MET A 48 1.96 -8.72 -2.92
C MET A 48 2.04 -7.49 -3.83
N GLN A 49 1.68 -7.67 -5.10
CA GLN A 49 1.71 -6.61 -6.10
C GLN A 49 0.33 -5.98 -6.21
N LEU A 50 0.24 -4.67 -5.98
CA LEU A 50 -1.02 -3.92 -6.09
C LEU A 50 -0.79 -2.65 -6.91
N SER A 51 -1.61 -2.45 -7.93
CA SER A 51 -1.62 -1.19 -8.68
C SER A 51 -2.18 -0.05 -7.82
N ALA A 52 -1.78 1.19 -8.12
CA ALA A 52 -2.42 2.36 -7.53
C ALA A 52 -3.92 2.38 -7.85
N THR A 53 -4.73 2.84 -6.89
CA THR A 53 -6.18 2.92 -7.05
C THR A 53 -6.55 4.20 -7.78
N LYS A 54 -7.50 4.13 -8.71
CA LYS A 54 -8.14 5.29 -9.38
C LYS A 54 -9.07 6.10 -8.45
N ARG A 55 -8.89 6.05 -7.12
CA ARG A 55 -9.91 6.52 -6.16
C ARG A 55 -10.27 7.99 -6.37
N LYS A 56 -9.29 8.82 -6.73
CA LYS A 56 -9.51 10.23 -7.12
C LYS A 56 -10.52 10.41 -8.27
N GLU A 57 -10.56 9.51 -9.26
CA GLU A 57 -11.52 9.59 -10.37
C GLU A 57 -12.93 9.20 -9.95
N LYS A 58 -13.07 8.23 -9.02
CA LYS A 58 -14.37 7.79 -8.49
C LYS A 58 -14.96 8.82 -7.53
N ASP A 59 -14.15 9.30 -6.60
CA ASP A 59 -14.57 10.29 -5.59
C ASP A 59 -14.92 11.64 -6.25
N ALA A 60 -14.20 12.05 -7.29
CA ALA A 60 -14.52 13.27 -8.05
C ALA A 60 -15.80 13.14 -8.88
N LYS A 61 -16.08 11.96 -9.45
CA LYS A 61 -17.34 11.69 -10.15
C LYS A 61 -18.54 11.69 -9.20
N GLU A 62 -18.42 10.98 -8.07
CA GLU A 62 -19.48 10.96 -7.05
C GLU A 62 -19.76 12.35 -6.47
N ALA A 63 -18.72 13.15 -6.21
CA ALA A 63 -18.90 14.53 -5.77
C ALA A 63 -19.62 15.39 -6.81
N THR A 64 -19.35 15.20 -8.10
CA THR A 64 -20.01 15.95 -9.19
C THR A 64 -21.48 15.53 -9.36
N GLU A 65 -21.80 14.25 -9.13
CA GLU A 65 -23.18 13.73 -9.21
C GLU A 65 -24.07 14.17 -8.04
N ILE A 66 -23.50 14.54 -6.88
CA ILE A 66 -24.27 15.03 -5.73
C ILE A 66 -24.77 16.48 -5.93
N PHE A 67 -24.11 17.26 -6.80
CA PHE A 67 -24.44 18.66 -7.05
C PHE A 67 -25.17 18.92 -8.38
N ASN A 68 -25.58 17.87 -9.09
CA ASN A 68 -26.43 17.91 -10.30
C ASN A 68 -27.80 17.30 -10.03
#